data_AF-A0A7C6QD90-F1
#
_entry.id   AF-A0A7C6QD90-F1
#
_cell.length_a   1.000
_cell.length_b   1.000
_cell.length_c   1.000
_cell.angle_alpha   90.00
_cell.angle_beta   90.00
_cell.angle_gamma   90.00
#
_symmetry.space_group_name_H-M   'P 1'
#
loop_
_entity.id
_entity.type
_entity.pdbx_description
1 polymer ?
#
loop_
_entity_poly.entity_id
_entity_poly.type
_entity_poly.pdbx_seq_one_letter_code
_entity_poly.pdbx_strand_id
1 'polypeptide(L)'
;MKSLDELRKLREKAQEAIRLREQIDGTKVVVGMGTCGIAAGAREVMLAIIDELQKKNITDVVVTQTGCAGLCEKEPLVEVIRPGEP
;
A
#
# COMPACT_ATOMS: atom_id res chain seq x y z
N MET A 1 -25.41 -24.96 -8.07
CA MET A 1 -25.88 -23.57 -7.91
C MET A 1 -25.48 -23.10 -6.52
N LYS A 2 -24.71 -22.02 -6.41
CA LYS A 2 -24.43 -21.42 -5.09
C LYS A 2 -25.75 -20.91 -4.50
N SER A 3 -25.98 -21.15 -3.21
CA SER A 3 -27.26 -20.80 -2.58
C SER A 3 -27.40 -19.28 -2.46
N LEU A 4 -28.65 -18.79 -2.41
CA LEU A 4 -28.93 -17.36 -2.28
C LEU A 4 -28.26 -16.75 -1.02
N ASP A 5 -28.13 -17.53 0.05
CA ASP A 5 -27.49 -17.08 1.29
C ASP A 5 -25.96 -17.05 1.20
N GLU A 6 -25.33 -17.96 0.44
CA GLU A 6 -23.90 -17.87 0.14
C GLU A 6 -23.56 -16.64 -0.69
N LEU A 7 -24.41 -16.32 -1.68
CA LEU A 7 -24.23 -15.13 -2.52
C LEU A 7 -24.38 -13.85 -1.69
N ARG A 8 -25.32 -13.80 -0.74
CA ARG A 8 -25.47 -12.67 0.20
C ARG A 8 -24.24 -12.48 1.09
N LYS A 9 -23.76 -13.55 1.72
CA LYS A 9 -22.55 -13.51 2.57
C LYS A 9 -21.31 -13.09 1.79
N LEU A 10 -21.17 -13.54 0.54
CA LEU A 10 -20.04 -13.16 -0.31
C LEU A 10 -20.10 -11.68 -0.69
N ARG A 11 -21.29 -11.17 -0.99
CA ARG A 11 -21.52 -9.74 -1.27
C ARG A 11 -21.20 -8.88 -0.05
N GLU A 12 -21.65 -9.26 1.14
CA GLU A 12 -21.37 -8.53 2.38
C GLU A 12 -19.87 -8.46 2.67
N LYS A 13 -19.15 -9.58 2.57
CA LYS A 13 -17.68 -9.60 2.74
C LYS A 13 -16.95 -8.73 1.73
N ALA A 14 -17.40 -8.73 0.47
CA ALA A 14 -16.81 -7.89 -0.56
C ALA A 14 -17.08 -6.39 -0.29
N GLN A 15 -18.30 -6.04 0.15
CA GLN A 15 -18.67 -4.67 0.51
C GLN A 15 -17.91 -4.17 1.75
N GLU A 16 -17.71 -5.04 2.74
CA GLU A 16 -16.93 -4.72 3.94
C GLU A 16 -15.45 -4.51 3.62
N ALA A 17 -14.87 -5.36 2.75
CA ALA A 17 -13.50 -5.18 2.27
C ALA A 17 -13.32 -3.91 1.43
N ILE A 18 -14.35 -3.47 0.69
CA ILE A 18 -14.34 -2.19 -0.04
C ILE A 18 -14.43 -1.02 0.94
N ARG A 19 -15.36 -1.05 1.90
CA ARG A 19 -15.48 -0.01 2.94
C ARG A 19 -14.19 0.15 3.74
N LEU A 20 -13.53 -0.95 4.09
CA LEU A 20 -12.23 -0.93 4.77
C LEU A 20 -11.14 -0.27 3.94
N ARG A 21 -11.20 -0.35 2.59
CA ARG A 21 -10.28 0.38 1.70
C ARG A 21 -10.65 1.85 1.55
N GLU A 22 -11.94 2.17 1.53
CA GLU A 22 -12.45 3.55 1.45
C GLU A 22 -12.26 4.32 2.76
N GLN A 23 -12.26 3.63 3.91
CA GLN A 23 -11.97 4.20 5.23
C GLN A 23 -10.48 4.33 5.55
N ILE A 24 -9.58 4.05 4.60
CA ILE A 24 -8.17 4.40 4.76
C ILE A 24 -8.04 5.92 4.52
N ASP A 25 -8.55 6.71 5.46
CA ASP A 25 -8.16 8.11 5.72
C ASP A 25 -6.73 8.14 6.34
N GLY A 26 -5.90 7.17 6.00
CA GLY A 26 -4.55 6.99 6.51
C GLY A 26 -3.52 7.42 5.47
N THR A 27 -2.33 7.79 5.94
CA THR A 27 -1.21 8.10 5.04
C THR A 27 -0.79 6.84 4.28
N LYS A 28 -0.58 6.94 2.97
CA LYS A 28 -0.09 5.83 2.16
C LYS A 28 1.32 6.10 1.70
N VAL A 29 2.21 5.13 1.93
CA VAL A 29 3.59 5.16 1.43
C VAL A 29 3.69 4.16 0.29
N VAL A 30 4.12 4.61 -0.88
CA VAL A 30 4.26 3.78 -2.09
C VAL A 30 5.72 3.72 -2.49
N VAL A 31 6.30 2.52 -2.55
CA VAL A 31 7.70 2.31 -2.94
C VAL A 31 7.77 1.80 -4.37
N GLY A 32 8.56 2.45 -5.22
CA GLY A 32 8.86 2.02 -6.58
C GLY A 32 9.72 0.76 -6.61
N MET A 33 9.11 -0.37 -6.94
CA MET A 33 9.72 -1.71 -6.97
C MET A 33 9.91 -2.21 -8.42
N GLY A 34 10.26 -1.30 -9.35
CA GLY A 34 10.72 -1.67 -10.69
C GLY A 34 12.08 -2.39 -10.65
N THR A 35 12.55 -2.91 -11.79
CA THR A 35 13.85 -3.61 -11.87
C THR A 35 15.01 -2.72 -11.41
N CYS A 36 15.05 -1.48 -11.90
CA CYS A 36 16.05 -0.49 -11.51
C CYS A 36 15.86 -0.10 -10.02
N GLY A 37 14.63 0.02 -9.53
CA GLY A 37 14.34 0.30 -8.12
C GLY A 37 14.83 -0.79 -7.18
N ILE A 38 14.59 -2.06 -7.53
CA ILE A 38 15.11 -3.20 -6.78
C ILE A 38 16.65 -3.21 -6.80
N ALA A 39 17.26 -2.96 -7.96
CA ALA A 39 18.72 -2.88 -8.08
C ALA A 39 19.32 -1.71 -7.28
N ALA A 40 18.58 -0.61 -7.13
CA ALA A 40 18.95 0.57 -6.34
C ALA A 40 18.65 0.42 -4.84
N GLY A 41 18.09 -0.71 -4.40
CA GLY A 41 17.85 -1.01 -2.98
C GLY A 41 16.45 -0.67 -2.45
N ALA A 42 15.42 -0.62 -3.32
CA ALA A 42 14.05 -0.33 -2.92
C ALA A 42 13.48 -1.33 -1.88
N ARG A 43 13.98 -2.58 -1.86
CA ARG A 43 13.54 -3.60 -0.90
C ARG A 43 14.00 -3.26 0.52
N GLU A 44 15.25 -2.85 0.67
CA GLU A 44 15.85 -2.44 1.92
C GLU A 44 15.14 -1.20 2.47
N VAL A 45 14.85 -0.24 1.59
CA VAL A 45 14.07 0.96 1.93
C VAL A 45 12.66 0.59 2.43
N MET A 46 11.96 -0.29 1.70
CA MET A 46 10.61 -0.74 2.10
C MET A 46 10.62 -1.40 3.48
N LEU A 47 11.58 -2.28 3.74
CA LEU A 47 11.71 -2.95 5.04
C LEU A 47 12.05 -1.96 6.16
N ALA A 48 12.95 -1.01 5.91
CA ALA A 48 13.29 0.03 6.87
C ALA A 48 12.08 0.91 7.23
N ILE A 49 11.24 1.26 6.25
CA ILE A 49 9.99 2.01 6.51
C ILE A 49 9.07 1.20 7.43
N ILE A 50 8.86 -0.09 7.14
CA ILE A 50 7.98 -0.94 7.96
C ILE A 50 8.51 -1.06 9.40
N ASP A 51 9.82 -1.30 9.56
CA ASP A 51 10.46 -1.43 10.86
C ASP A 51 10.36 -0.13 11.69
N GLU A 52 10.57 1.03 11.07
CA GLU A 52 10.42 2.33 11.75
C GLU A 52 8.98 2.65 12.15
N LEU A 53 7.99 2.29 11.31
CA LEU A 53 6.57 2.42 11.67
C LEU A 53 6.24 1.54 12.88
N GLN A 54 6.75 0.31 12.91
CA GLN A 54 6.56 -0.62 14.03
C GLN A 54 7.20 -0.09 15.32
N LYS A 55 8.47 0.34 15.28
CA LYS A 55 9.17 0.91 16.45
C LYS A 55 8.44 2.11 17.05
N LYS A 56 7.80 2.92 16.20
CA LYS A 56 7.05 4.12 16.61
C LYS A 56 5.58 3.83 16.95
N ASN A 57 5.13 2.57 16.87
CA ASN A 57 3.73 2.17 17.03
C ASN A 57 2.75 2.96 16.14
N ILE A 58 3.19 3.29 14.93
CA ILE A 58 2.36 3.99 13.94
C ILE A 58 1.58 2.94 13.16
N THR A 59 0.25 2.95 13.29
CA THR A 59 -0.65 1.96 12.66
C THR A 59 -1.57 2.54 11.60
N ASP A 60 -1.60 3.86 11.44
CA ASP A 60 -2.44 4.60 10.49
C ASP A 60 -1.75 4.86 9.13
N VAL A 61 -0.64 4.15 8.87
CA VAL A 61 0.13 4.24 7.62
C VAL A 61 0.06 2.92 6.87
N VAL A 62 -0.29 2.98 5.59
CA VAL A 62 -0.30 1.81 4.71
C VAL A 62 0.90 1.87 3.77
N VAL A 63 1.79 0.88 3.89
CA VAL A 63 2.96 0.74 2.99
C VAL A 63 2.60 -0.20 1.83
N THR A 64 2.78 0.27 0.61
CA THR A 64 2.49 -0.48 -0.62
C THR A 64 3.64 -0.35 -1.61
N GLN A 65 3.64 -1.20 -2.64
CA GLN A 65 4.64 -1.20 -3.71
C GLN A 65 3.99 -0.88 -5.06
N THR A 66 4.75 -0.23 -5.94
CA THR A 66 4.37 0.05 -7.33
C THR A 66 5.48 -0.37 -8.31
N GLY A 67 5.20 -0.32 -9.61
CA GLY A 67 6.15 -0.66 -10.67
C GLY A 67 7.12 0.48 -11.01
N CYS A 68 7.67 0.44 -12.23
CA CYS A 68 8.57 1.46 -12.74
C CYS A 68 7.82 2.78 -13.03
N ALA A 69 8.35 3.90 -12.54
CA ALA A 69 7.83 5.25 -12.79
C ALA A 69 8.53 5.98 -13.97
N GLY A 70 9.47 5.32 -14.65
CA GLY A 70 10.23 5.90 -15.77
C GLY A 70 11.35 6.86 -15.36
N LEU A 71 11.69 6.90 -14.07
CA LEU A 71 12.68 7.79 -13.46
C LEU A 71 13.85 6.99 -12.87
N CYS A 72 14.44 6.09 -13.66
CA CYS A 72 15.44 5.12 -13.19
C CYS A 72 16.64 5.78 -12.48
N GLU A 73 17.06 6.97 -12.91
CA GLU A 73 18.18 7.71 -12.31
C GLU A 73 17.89 8.25 -10.90
N LYS A 74 16.61 8.27 -10.49
CA LYS A 74 16.15 8.81 -9.20
C LYS A 74 15.62 7.74 -8.26
N GLU A 75 15.76 6.47 -8.64
CA GLU A 75 15.37 5.37 -7.78
C GLU A 75 16.36 5.17 -6.61
N PRO A 76 15.90 4.61 -5.47
CA PRO A 76 14.54 4.15 -5.19
C PRO A 76 13.56 5.30 -4.93
N LEU A 77 12.40 5.26 -5.58
CA LEU A 77 11.36 6.28 -5.44
C LEU A 77 10.38 5.89 -4.34
N VAL A 78 10.03 6.86 -3.52
CA VAL A 78 9.01 6.72 -2.48
C VAL A 78 8.04 7.88 -2.58
N GLU A 79 6.76 7.56 -2.69
CA GLU A 79 5.66 8.52 -2.75
C GLU A 79 4.86 8.44 -1.44
N VAL A 80 4.52 9.58 -0.86
CA VAL A 80 3.74 9.67 0.39
C VAL A 80 2.46 10.43 0.10
N ILE A 81 1.35 9.69 0.05
CA ILE A 81 0.02 10.23 -0.22
C ILE A 81 -0.66 10.44 1.12
N ARG A 82 -0.94 11.70 1.45
CA ARG A 82 -1.63 12.08 2.69
C ARG A 82 -3.05 12.54 2.36
N PRO A 83 -4.08 12.06 3.09
CA PRO A 83 -5.43 12.57 2.90
C PRO A 83 -5.48 14.09 3.09
N GLY A 84 -6.06 14.80 2.13
CA GLY A 84 -6.20 16.25 2.17
C GLY A 84 -4.96 17.05 1.76
N GLU A 85 -3.85 16.40 1.42
CA GLU A 85 -2.68 17.05 0.82
C GLU A 85 -2.44 16.53 -0.61
N PRO A 86 -2.06 17.40 -1.57
CA PRO A 86 -1.76 16.99 -2.94
C PRO A 86 -0.49 16.13 -3.05
#